data_AF-A0A094NJC5-F1
#
_entry.id   AF-A0A094NJC5-F1
#
_cell.length_a   1.000
_cell.length_b   1.000
_cell.length_c   1.000
_cell.angle_alpha   90.00
_cell.angle_beta   90.00
_cell.angle_gamma   90.00
#
_symmetry.space_group_name_H-M   'P 1'
#
loop_
_entity.id
_entity.type
_entity.pdbx_description
1 polymer ?
#
loop_
_entity_poly.entity_id
_entity_poly.type
_entity_poly.pdbx_seq_one_letter_code
_entity_poly.pdbx_strand_id
1 'polypeptide(L)'
;APLTLFSVCVGPFQVASSLVRKFDHFPPAILHALGQAAVGLSVSDIENRISAKDLEASLPTLGAVHGWNADQSSAIINKLLRSAYQIPDGQSLAKLGSLVAGLNSSTLRSLSPEVILEAIKLPEFAQ
;
A
#
# COMPACT_ATOMS: atom_id res chain seq x y z
N ALA A 1 -7.63 37.47 -34.04
CA ALA A 1 -6.68 36.92 -33.06
C ALA A 1 -7.19 35.54 -32.64
N PRO A 2 -6.41 34.46 -32.78
CA PRO A 2 -6.92 33.12 -32.61
C PRO A 2 -6.99 32.72 -31.13
N LEU A 3 -8.01 31.93 -30.80
CA LEU A 3 -8.20 31.32 -29.49
C LEU A 3 -7.14 30.24 -29.28
N THR A 4 -6.25 30.43 -28.32
CA THR A 4 -5.36 29.38 -27.82
C THR A 4 -6.18 28.30 -27.15
N LEU A 5 -6.38 27.21 -27.88
CA LEU A 5 -6.97 25.98 -27.38
C LEU A 5 -5.98 25.38 -26.38
N PHE A 6 -6.24 25.57 -25.08
CA PHE A 6 -5.55 24.84 -24.02
C PHE A 6 -5.87 23.35 -24.22
N SER A 7 -5.02 22.67 -24.98
CA SER A 7 -4.96 21.21 -25.00
C SER A 7 -4.48 20.77 -23.63
N VAL A 8 -5.42 20.57 -22.70
CA VAL A 8 -5.14 19.84 -21.47
C VAL A 8 -4.77 18.43 -21.92
N CYS A 9 -3.48 18.11 -21.88
CA CYS A 9 -3.02 16.74 -22.02
C CYS A 9 -3.52 15.97 -20.79
N VAL A 10 -4.77 15.51 -20.81
CA VAL A 10 -5.33 14.63 -19.80
C VAL A 10 -4.64 13.28 -20.00
N GLY A 11 -3.50 13.08 -19.35
CA GLY A 11 -2.83 11.79 -19.32
C GLY A 11 -3.75 10.73 -18.69
N PRO A 12 -3.58 9.43 -18.99
CA PRO A 12 -4.41 8.35 -18.45
C PRO A 12 -4.51 8.37 -16.91
N PHE A 13 -3.49 8.91 -16.24
CA PHE A 13 -3.43 9.06 -14.79
C PHE A 13 -4.48 10.04 -14.22
N GLN A 14 -4.87 11.09 -14.95
CA GLN A 14 -5.88 12.06 -14.50
C GLN A 14 -7.31 11.50 -14.56
N VAL A 15 -7.59 10.61 -15.52
CA VAL A 15 -8.87 9.91 -15.60
C VAL A 15 -9.00 8.91 -14.44
N ALA A 16 -7.92 8.16 -14.18
CA ALA A 16 -7.86 7.22 -13.06
C ALA A 16 -8.01 7.93 -11.71
N SER A 17 -7.31 9.05 -11.48
CA SER A 17 -7.42 9.82 -10.23
C SER A 17 -8.81 10.42 -10.02
N SER A 18 -9.47 10.86 -11.11
CA SER A 18 -10.84 11.38 -11.05
C SER A 18 -11.87 10.30 -10.69
N LEU A 19 -11.67 9.07 -11.16
CA LEU A 19 -12.52 7.93 -10.81
C LEU A 19 -12.30 7.48 -9.36
N VAL A 20 -11.04 7.43 -8.91
CA VAL A 20 -10.66 7.14 -7.52
C VAL A 20 -11.28 8.12 -6.52
N ARG A 21 -11.45 9.39 -6.91
CA ARG A 21 -12.06 10.44 -6.07
C ARG A 21 -13.57 10.28 -5.84
N LYS A 22 -14.24 9.38 -6.58
CA LYS A 22 -15.69 9.15 -6.49
C LYS A 22 -16.09 8.09 -5.47
N PHE A 23 -15.15 7.32 -4.95
CA PHE A 23 -15.44 6.30 -3.95
C PHE A 23 -15.46 6.90 -2.55
N ASP A 24 -16.47 6.66 -1.73
CA ASP A 24 -16.39 7.12 -0.33
C ASP A 24 -15.40 6.27 0.48
N HIS A 25 -15.26 5.00 0.11
CA HIS A 25 -14.36 4.02 0.73
C HIS A 25 -13.67 3.14 -0.31
N PHE A 26 -12.56 2.52 0.05
CA PHE A 26 -11.83 1.57 -0.80
C PHE A 26 -11.96 0.13 -0.28
N PRO A 27 -13.03 -0.60 -0.66
CA PRO A 27 -13.12 -2.03 -0.38
C PRO A 27 -12.07 -2.83 -1.17
N PRO A 28 -11.82 -4.10 -0.82
CA PRO A 28 -10.74 -4.88 -1.40
C PRO A 28 -10.81 -5.01 -2.92
N ALA A 29 -12.03 -5.15 -3.48
CA ALA A 29 -12.23 -5.21 -4.92
C ALA A 29 -11.66 -3.98 -5.67
N ILE A 30 -11.76 -2.78 -5.06
CA ILE A 30 -11.21 -1.56 -5.66
C ILE A 30 -9.70 -1.53 -5.51
N LEU A 31 -9.16 -1.88 -4.34
CA LEU A 31 -7.72 -1.93 -4.11
C LEU A 31 -7.03 -2.95 -5.04
N HIS A 32 -7.66 -4.11 -5.24
CA HIS A 32 -7.23 -5.11 -6.21
C HIS A 32 -7.25 -4.56 -7.64
N ALA A 33 -8.32 -3.84 -8.02
CA ALA A 33 -8.44 -3.26 -9.35
C ALA A 33 -7.44 -2.12 -9.62
N LEU A 34 -7.02 -1.38 -8.58
CA LEU A 34 -6.01 -0.32 -8.72
C LEU A 34 -4.63 -0.90 -9.04
N GLY A 35 -4.25 -2.02 -8.43
CA GLY A 35 -2.92 -2.60 -8.61
C GLY A 35 -1.82 -1.55 -8.41
N GLN A 36 -0.91 -1.41 -9.39
CA GLN A 36 0.17 -0.42 -9.32
C GLN A 36 -0.32 1.03 -9.23
N ALA A 37 -1.53 1.35 -9.69
CA ALA A 37 -2.08 2.71 -9.57
C ALA A 37 -2.40 3.10 -8.11
N ALA A 38 -2.35 2.15 -7.17
CA ALA A 38 -2.54 2.41 -5.75
C ALA A 38 -1.50 3.38 -5.16
N VAL A 39 -0.32 3.54 -5.78
CA VAL A 39 0.67 4.57 -5.38
C VAL A 39 0.13 6.00 -5.49
N GLY A 40 -0.96 6.20 -6.25
CA GLY A 40 -1.66 7.48 -6.35
C GLY A 40 -2.57 7.81 -5.16
N LEU A 41 -2.76 6.88 -4.22
CA LEU A 41 -3.54 7.13 -3.00
C LEU A 41 -2.79 8.08 -2.07
N SER A 42 -3.45 9.12 -1.59
CA SER A 42 -2.85 9.98 -0.57
C SER A 42 -2.81 9.28 0.79
N VAL A 43 -1.93 9.73 1.69
CA VAL A 43 -1.90 9.27 3.09
C VAL A 43 -3.27 9.45 3.75
N SER A 44 -3.95 10.56 3.48
CA SER A 44 -5.30 10.80 3.99
C SER A 44 -6.34 9.81 3.45
N ASP A 45 -6.21 9.34 2.20
CA ASP A 45 -7.07 8.30 1.66
C ASP A 45 -6.84 6.96 2.40
N ILE A 46 -5.57 6.59 2.59
CA ILE A 46 -5.17 5.37 3.31
C ILE A 46 -5.72 5.39 4.75
N GLU A 47 -5.56 6.52 5.45
CA GLU A 47 -5.95 6.65 6.85
C GLU A 47 -7.45 6.78 7.06
N ASN A 48 -8.19 7.44 6.16
CA ASN A 48 -9.58 7.79 6.41
C ASN A 48 -10.60 7.03 5.55
N ARG A 49 -10.19 6.49 4.38
CA ARG A 49 -11.13 5.89 3.41
C ARG A 49 -10.93 4.39 3.22
N ILE A 50 -9.89 3.80 3.80
CA ILE A 50 -9.66 2.34 3.78
C ILE A 50 -9.91 1.78 5.17
N SER A 51 -10.72 0.73 5.35
CA SER A 51 -10.82 0.09 6.66
C SER A 51 -9.61 -0.82 6.90
N ALA A 52 -9.23 -1.07 8.15
CA ALA A 52 -8.09 -1.94 8.42
C ALA A 52 -8.33 -3.40 7.97
N LYS A 53 -9.58 -3.86 8.04
CA LYS A 53 -10.01 -5.15 7.50
C LYS A 53 -9.85 -5.22 5.97
N ASP A 54 -10.24 -4.15 5.27
CA ASP A 54 -10.11 -4.11 3.80
C ASP A 54 -8.64 -4.02 3.38
N LEU A 55 -7.83 -3.33 4.18
CA LEU A 55 -6.39 -3.22 3.99
C LEU A 55 -5.70 -4.59 4.14
N GLU A 56 -6.03 -5.34 5.18
CA GLU A 56 -5.51 -6.70 5.41
C GLU A 56 -5.94 -7.65 4.29
N ALA A 57 -7.23 -7.61 3.90
CA ALA A 57 -7.75 -8.42 2.80
C ALA A 57 -7.10 -8.12 1.44
N SER A 58 -6.55 -6.89 1.28
CA SER A 58 -5.89 -6.43 0.06
C SER A 58 -4.37 -6.50 0.12
N LEU A 59 -3.81 -6.97 1.24
CA LEU A 59 -2.38 -6.98 1.50
C LEU A 59 -1.56 -7.67 0.38
N PRO A 60 -1.99 -8.83 -0.18
CA PRO A 60 -1.25 -9.45 -1.28
C PRO A 60 -1.12 -8.56 -2.53
N THR A 61 -2.13 -7.74 -2.82
CA THR A 61 -2.04 -6.78 -3.93
C THR A 61 -1.17 -5.59 -3.56
N LEU A 62 -1.40 -4.98 -2.40
CA LEU A 62 -0.71 -3.75 -2.00
C LEU A 62 0.78 -3.99 -1.72
N GLY A 63 1.15 -5.17 -1.21
CA GLY A 63 2.54 -5.58 -1.02
C GLY A 63 3.30 -5.82 -2.33
N ALA A 64 2.59 -6.07 -3.44
CA ALA A 64 3.18 -6.19 -4.78
C ALA A 64 3.30 -4.85 -5.53
N VAL A 65 2.80 -3.75 -4.94
CA VAL A 65 2.89 -2.41 -5.54
C VAL A 65 4.27 -1.82 -5.30
N HIS A 66 4.93 -1.37 -6.36
CA HIS A 66 6.24 -0.77 -6.29
C HIS A 66 6.13 0.75 -6.22
N GLY A 67 7.02 1.41 -5.48
CA GLY A 67 7.09 2.88 -5.45
C GLY A 67 6.18 3.56 -4.43
N TRP A 68 5.70 2.83 -3.41
CA TRP A 68 5.18 3.47 -2.21
C TRP A 68 6.22 4.42 -1.63
N ASN A 69 5.82 5.64 -1.31
CA ASN A 69 6.68 6.53 -0.53
C ASN A 69 6.65 6.13 0.96
N ALA A 70 7.62 6.63 1.72
CA ALA A 70 7.80 6.27 3.13
C ALA A 70 6.56 6.56 3.99
N ASP A 71 5.87 7.67 3.73
CA ASP A 71 4.68 8.07 4.49
C ASP A 71 3.49 7.14 4.19
N GLN A 72 3.29 6.78 2.91
CA GLN A 72 2.25 5.84 2.48
C GLN A 72 2.48 4.45 3.09
N SER A 73 3.69 3.90 2.95
CA SER A 73 4.02 2.59 3.53
C SER A 73 3.84 2.60 5.04
N SER A 74 4.30 3.65 5.72
CA SER A 74 4.16 3.78 7.17
C SER A 74 2.69 3.88 7.60
N ALA A 75 1.87 4.64 6.86
CA ALA A 75 0.44 4.75 7.14
C ALA A 75 -0.28 3.41 7.01
N ILE A 76 0.03 2.63 5.97
CA ILE A 76 -0.51 1.28 5.74
C ILE A 76 -0.10 0.35 6.90
N ILE A 77 1.19 0.25 7.18
CA ILE A 77 1.72 -0.66 8.20
C ILE A 77 1.20 -0.29 9.60
N ASN A 78 1.27 0.98 9.98
CA ASN A 78 0.79 1.41 11.30
C ASN A 78 -0.70 1.11 11.48
N LYS A 79 -1.50 1.24 10.42
CA LYS A 79 -2.93 0.93 10.46
C LYS A 79 -3.19 -0.56 10.64
N LEU A 80 -2.47 -1.42 9.91
CA LEU A 80 -2.55 -2.88 10.08
C LEU A 80 -2.18 -3.32 11.50
N LEU A 81 -1.07 -2.81 12.03
CA LEU A 81 -0.59 -3.19 13.36
C LEU A 81 -1.55 -2.71 14.48
N ARG A 82 -2.19 -1.54 14.30
CA ARG A 82 -3.24 -1.07 15.22
C ARG A 82 -4.51 -1.93 15.18
N SER A 83 -4.79 -2.61 14.08
CA SER A 83 -5.93 -3.52 13.92
C SER A 83 -5.64 -4.97 14.32
N ALA A 84 -4.58 -5.20 15.10
CA ALA A 84 -4.16 -6.52 15.56
C ALA A 84 -3.58 -7.45 14.47
N TYR A 85 -3.10 -6.91 13.34
CA TYR A 85 -2.26 -7.68 12.43
C TYR A 85 -0.96 -8.07 13.16
N GLN A 86 -0.61 -9.35 13.11
CA GLN A 86 0.58 -9.89 13.78
C GLN A 86 1.60 -10.39 12.75
N ILE A 87 2.87 -10.35 13.13
CA ILE A 87 3.98 -10.85 12.32
C ILE A 87 4.68 -12.00 13.09
N PRO A 88 4.03 -13.18 13.25
CA PRO A 88 4.57 -14.26 14.06
C PRO A 88 5.72 -15.04 13.40
N ASP A 89 5.82 -15.00 12.07
CA ASP A 89 6.72 -15.85 11.28
C ASP A 89 7.25 -15.15 10.03
N GLY A 90 8.27 -15.73 9.37
CA GLY A 90 8.85 -15.13 8.16
C GLY A 90 7.84 -14.97 7.02
N GLN A 91 6.83 -15.85 6.94
CA GLN A 91 5.80 -15.79 5.90
C GLN A 91 4.89 -14.56 6.07
N SER A 92 4.52 -14.22 7.30
CA SER A 92 3.71 -13.04 7.62
C SER A 92 4.46 -11.73 7.37
N LEU A 93 5.79 -11.72 7.58
CA LEU A 93 6.67 -10.61 7.22
C LEU A 93 6.80 -10.49 5.70
N ALA A 94 6.99 -11.61 5.01
CA ALA A 94 7.13 -11.67 3.56
C ALA A 94 5.85 -11.25 2.82
N LYS A 95 4.66 -11.54 3.37
CA LYS A 95 3.37 -11.06 2.85
C LYS A 95 3.22 -9.54 2.82
N LEU A 96 4.01 -8.79 3.60
CA LEU A 96 4.02 -7.32 3.52
C LEU A 96 4.64 -6.83 2.20
N GLY A 97 5.51 -7.63 1.56
CA GLY A 97 6.19 -7.26 0.31
C GLY A 97 6.88 -5.90 0.42
N SER A 98 6.65 -5.02 -0.56
CA SER A 98 7.21 -3.68 -0.63
C SER A 98 6.83 -2.77 0.55
N LEU A 99 5.73 -3.07 1.25
CA LEU A 99 5.27 -2.30 2.42
C LEU A 99 6.16 -2.48 3.64
N VAL A 100 7.07 -3.46 3.65
CA VAL A 100 8.07 -3.66 4.71
C VAL A 100 8.88 -2.38 4.97
N ALA A 101 9.06 -1.54 3.94
CA ALA A 101 9.72 -0.23 4.05
C ALA A 101 9.02 0.75 5.01
N GLY A 102 7.75 0.50 5.34
CA GLY A 102 6.98 1.27 6.32
C GLY A 102 7.07 0.78 7.76
N LEU A 103 7.79 -0.32 8.03
CA LEU A 103 7.99 -0.80 9.40
C LEU A 103 8.87 0.18 10.18
N ASN A 104 8.35 0.68 11.29
CA ASN A 104 9.14 1.48 12.21
C ASN A 104 10.23 0.62 12.89
N SER A 105 11.32 1.27 13.29
CA SER A 105 12.51 0.60 13.83
C SER A 105 12.24 -0.16 15.13
N SER A 106 11.31 0.31 15.97
CA SER A 106 10.93 -0.39 17.19
C SER A 106 10.19 -1.69 16.91
N THR A 107 9.30 -1.71 15.92
CA THR A 107 8.61 -2.92 15.46
C THR A 107 9.62 -3.90 14.87
N LEU A 108 10.49 -3.43 13.97
CA LEU A 108 11.52 -4.27 13.37
C LEU A 108 12.45 -4.90 14.42
N ARG A 109 12.85 -4.14 15.45
CA ARG A 109 13.67 -4.63 16.58
C ARG A 109 12.94 -5.60 17.51
N SER A 110 11.60 -5.59 17.50
CA SER A 110 10.79 -6.51 18.30
C SER A 110 10.55 -7.86 17.62
N LEU A 111 10.81 -7.96 16.31
CA LEU A 111 10.72 -9.23 15.59
C LEU A 111 11.88 -10.14 16.00
N SER A 112 11.58 -11.43 16.18
CA SER A 112 12.62 -12.43 16.42
C SER A 112 13.57 -12.53 15.22
N PRO A 113 14.89 -12.67 15.42
CA PRO A 113 15.84 -12.83 14.32
C PRO A 113 15.49 -13.99 13.36
N GLU A 114 14.87 -15.05 13.87
CA GLU A 114 14.42 -16.21 13.10
C GLU A 114 13.36 -15.82 12.06
N VAL A 115 12.41 -14.95 12.44
CA VAL A 115 11.36 -14.43 11.53
C VAL A 115 12.00 -13.72 10.34
N ILE A 116 13.02 -12.89 10.60
CA ILE A 116 13.73 -12.16 9.55
C ILE A 116 14.51 -13.13 8.65
N LEU A 117 15.21 -14.09 9.26
CA LEU A 117 16.00 -15.09 8.53
C LEU A 117 15.14 -16.02 7.66
N GLU A 118 13.93 -16.33 8.10
CA GLU A 118 12.93 -17.06 7.32
C GLU A 118 12.44 -16.20 6.15
N ALA A 119 12.06 -14.94 6.42
CA ALA A 119 11.54 -14.04 5.40
C ALA A 119 12.53 -13.81 4.24
N ILE A 120 13.82 -13.60 4.52
CA ILE A 120 14.82 -13.37 3.47
C ILE A 120 15.06 -14.56 2.53
N LYS A 121 14.60 -15.76 2.91
CA LYS A 121 14.66 -16.95 2.06
C LYS A 121 13.45 -17.06 1.13
N LEU A 122 12.40 -16.28 1.38
CA LEU A 122 11.17 -16.27 0.61
C LEU A 122 11.31 -15.33 -0.60
N PRO A 123 10.96 -15.78 -1.81
CA PRO A 123 11.13 -14.99 -3.03
C PRO A 123 10.30 -13.70 -3.02
N GLU A 124 9.15 -13.70 -2.35
CA GLU A 124 8.27 -12.53 -2.19
C GLU A 124 8.84 -11.41 -1.31
N PHE A 125 9.88 -11.67 -0.51
CA PHE A 125 10.46 -10.66 0.41
C PHE A 125 11.61 -9.86 -0.22
N ALA A 126 12.35 -10.45 -1.16
CA ALA A 126 13.59 -9.91 -1.70
C ALA A 126 13.44 -9.35 -3.13
N GLN A 127 12.30 -8.75 -3.45
CA GLN A 127 12.02 -8.15 -4.78
C GLN A 127 12.34 -6.66 -4.83
#